data_AF-A0A6V8DJJ0-F1
#
_entry.id   AF-A0A6V8DJJ0-F1
#
_cell.length_a   1.000
_cell.length_b   1.000
_cell.length_c   1.000
_cell.angle_alpha   90.00
_cell.angle_beta   90.00
_cell.angle_gamma   90.00
#
_symmetry.space_group_name_H-M   'P 1'
#
loop_
_entity.id
_entity.type
_entity.pdbx_description
1 polymer ?
#
loop_
_entity_poly.entity_id
_entity_poly.type
_entity_poly.pdbx_seq_one_letter_code
_entity_poly.pdbx_strand_id
1 'polypeptide(L)'
;QWVPSGTDSGGSKLFCICHSSRFDPTVIEKNRARNRSSGAEFDFIGIKRAGGPAPMGMPLIPFVLNGDLIEALPDFKDWYTYCD
;
A
#
# COMPACT_ATOMS: atom_id res chain seq x y z
N GLN A 1 15.52 15.92 6.56
CA GLN A 1 15.85 14.62 7.18
C GLN A 1 14.63 13.73 7.09
N TRP A 2 14.78 12.49 6.65
CA TRP A 2 13.69 11.50 6.63
C TRP A 2 13.49 10.96 8.05
N VAL A 3 12.25 10.94 8.52
CA VAL A 3 11.90 10.45 9.86
C VAL A 3 10.88 9.33 9.70
N PRO A 4 11.14 8.13 10.25
CA PRO A 4 10.23 6.98 10.17
C PRO A 4 8.86 7.26 10.79
N SER A 5 7.91 6.33 10.60
CA SER A 5 6.63 6.27 11.32
C SER A 5 5.55 7.26 10.92
N GLY A 6 5.81 8.18 9.97
CA GLY A 6 4.79 8.94 9.23
C GLY A 6 3.60 9.46 10.06
N THR A 7 3.82 9.94 11.28
CA THR A 7 2.77 10.28 12.24
C THR A 7 2.08 11.62 11.91
N ASP A 8 1.03 11.95 12.69
CA ASP A 8 0.35 13.24 12.63
C ASP A 8 1.31 14.40 12.94
N SER A 9 2.31 14.15 13.79
CA SER A 9 3.29 15.13 14.25
C SER A 9 4.48 15.30 13.29
N GLY A 10 4.61 14.51 12.22
CA GLY A 10 5.73 14.61 11.29
C GLY A 10 6.03 13.33 10.51
N GLY A 11 7.27 13.18 10.04
CA GLY A 11 7.71 11.99 9.32
C GLY A 11 7.33 11.94 7.85
N SER A 12 8.14 11.18 7.10
CA SER A 12 7.95 10.96 5.66
C SER A 12 6.84 9.95 5.46
N LYS A 13 5.77 10.38 4.77
CA LYS A 13 4.55 9.60 4.55
C LYS A 13 4.07 9.81 3.13
N LEU A 14 3.41 8.79 2.59
CA LEU A 14 2.61 8.93 1.38
C LEU A 14 1.21 9.42 1.78
N PHE A 15 0.63 10.32 0.98
CA PHE A 15 -0.62 11.01 1.31
C PHE A 15 -1.63 10.87 0.17
N CYS A 16 -2.84 10.42 0.50
CA CYS A 16 -3.98 10.42 -0.42
C CYS A 16 -4.79 11.71 -0.23
N ILE A 17 -4.83 12.53 -1.28
CA ILE A 17 -5.46 13.86 -1.24
C ILE A 17 -6.98 13.82 -1.06
N CYS A 18 -7.65 12.73 -1.46
CA CYS A 18 -9.12 12.68 -1.49
C CYS A 18 -9.72 12.72 -0.09
N HIS A 19 -9.13 11.95 0.84
CA HIS A 19 -9.68 11.78 2.19
C HIS A 19 -8.61 11.81 3.28
N SER A 20 -7.41 12.32 2.95
CA SER A 20 -6.29 12.48 3.88
C SER A 20 -5.77 11.18 4.51
N SER A 21 -5.90 10.05 3.80
CA SER A 21 -5.25 8.80 4.19
C SER A 21 -3.73 8.94 4.11
N ARG A 22 -3.04 8.37 5.10
CA ARG A 22 -1.59 8.51 5.29
C ARG A 22 -0.97 7.14 5.46
N PHE A 23 0.18 6.93 4.81
CA PHE A 23 0.87 5.65 4.81
C PHE A 23 2.36 5.84 5.15
N ASP A 24 2.86 4.95 5.99
CA ASP A 24 4.26 4.89 6.41
C ASP A 24 5.02 3.93 5.46
N PRO A 25 5.83 4.44 4.51
CA PRO A 25 6.52 3.62 3.53
C PRO A 25 7.69 2.81 4.13
N THR A 26 7.91 2.90 5.44
CA THR A 26 9.07 2.33 6.14
C THR A 26 8.74 1.01 6.84
N VAL A 27 7.45 0.68 6.92
CA VAL A 27 6.94 -0.52 7.58
C VAL A 27 6.04 -1.26 6.61
N ILE A 28 6.32 -2.56 6.43
CA ILE A 28 5.46 -3.47 5.68
C ILE A 28 4.55 -4.24 6.64
N GLU A 29 3.33 -4.52 6.20
CA GLU A 29 2.35 -5.30 6.95
C GLU A 29 1.58 -6.25 6.02
N LYS A 30 1.16 -7.39 6.55
CA LYS A 30 0.23 -8.28 5.86
C LYS A 30 -1.19 -7.78 6.09
N ASN A 31 -1.91 -7.53 5.01
CA ASN A 31 -3.30 -7.08 4.99
C ASN A 31 -4.20 -8.12 4.31
N ARG A 32 -5.51 -7.98 4.49
CA ARG A 32 -6.53 -8.77 3.79
C ARG A 32 -7.63 -7.87 3.23
N ALA A 33 -7.77 -7.81 1.92
CA ALA A 33 -8.86 -7.08 1.27
C ALA A 33 -9.94 -8.01 0.72
N ARG A 34 -11.04 -7.38 0.31
CA ARG A 34 -12.10 -8.01 -0.45
C ARG A 34 -12.24 -7.27 -1.78
N ASN A 35 -12.13 -7.99 -2.88
CA ASN A 35 -12.45 -7.46 -4.20
C ASN A 35 -13.94 -7.08 -4.21
N ARG A 36 -14.27 -5.80 -4.42
CA ARG A 36 -15.65 -5.31 -4.35
C ARG A 36 -16.53 -5.82 -5.49
N SER A 37 -15.94 -6.14 -6.64
CA SER A 37 -16.66 -6.61 -7.82
C SER A 37 -16.98 -8.11 -7.77
N SER A 38 -16.05 -8.93 -7.26
CA SER A 38 -16.21 -10.39 -7.19
C SER A 38 -16.55 -10.93 -5.80
N GLY A 39 -16.33 -10.12 -4.76
CA GLY A 39 -16.49 -10.52 -3.37
C GLY A 39 -15.39 -11.42 -2.82
N ALA A 40 -14.39 -11.79 -3.62
CA ALA A 40 -13.28 -12.64 -3.22
C ALA A 40 -12.36 -11.94 -2.21
N GLU A 41 -11.94 -12.66 -1.18
CA GLU A 41 -10.92 -12.19 -0.24
C GLU A 41 -9.51 -12.51 -0.75
N PHE A 42 -8.56 -11.63 -0.46
CA PHE A 42 -7.15 -11.83 -0.80
C PHE A 42 -6.24 -11.23 0.26
N ASP A 43 -5.13 -11.91 0.52
CA ASP A 43 -4.07 -11.42 1.38
C ASP A 43 -3.01 -10.69 0.54
N PHE A 44 -2.45 -9.60 1.04
CA PHE A 44 -1.40 -8.85 0.36
C PHE A 44 -0.39 -8.24 1.32
N ILE A 45 0.80 -7.91 0.82
CA ILE A 45 1.77 -7.10 1.55
C ILE A 45 1.57 -5.65 1.13
N GLY A 46 1.40 -4.77 2.12
CA GLY A 46 1.27 -3.34 1.90
C GLY A 46 2.15 -2.54 2.85
N ILE A 47 2.28 -1.25 2.59
CA ILE A 47 2.90 -0.32 3.53
C ILE A 47 1.90 0.12 4.59
N LYS A 48 2.36 0.27 5.83
CA LYS A 48 1.52 0.48 7.00
C LYS A 48 0.62 1.71 6.86
N ARG A 49 -0.68 1.55 7.15
CA ARG A 49 -1.59 2.70 7.32
C ARG A 49 -1.19 3.47 8.58
N ALA A 50 -0.83 4.74 8.42
CA ALA A 50 -0.50 5.66 9.51
C ALA A 50 -1.71 6.48 9.98
N GLY A 51 -2.73 6.67 9.13
CA GLY A 51 -3.99 7.32 9.53
C GLY A 51 -4.95 7.60 8.37
N GLY A 52 -6.10 8.19 8.69
CA GLY A 52 -7.17 8.49 7.74
C GLY A 52 -8.09 7.29 7.42
N PRO A 53 -9.05 7.45 6.49
CA PRO A 53 -10.16 6.52 6.33
C PRO A 53 -9.87 5.29 5.46
N ALA A 54 -8.70 5.18 4.83
CA ALA A 54 -8.32 3.97 4.11
C ALA A 54 -8.45 2.76 5.06
N PRO A 55 -9.06 1.64 4.66
CA PRO A 55 -9.32 0.54 5.58
C PRO A 55 -8.04 -0.23 5.96
N MET A 56 -7.01 -0.16 5.12
CA MET A 56 -5.79 -0.97 5.21
C MET A 56 -4.57 -0.24 4.64
N GLY A 57 -3.38 -0.81 4.79
CA GLY A 57 -2.16 -0.35 4.15
C GLY A 57 -2.21 -0.37 2.61
N MET A 58 -1.39 0.47 1.96
CA MET A 58 -1.35 0.56 0.49
C MET A 58 -0.57 -0.63 -0.09
N PRO A 59 -1.12 -1.37 -1.07
CA PRO A 59 -0.51 -2.58 -1.60
C PRO A 59 0.83 -2.31 -2.28
N LEU A 60 1.78 -3.21 -2.09
CA LEU A 60 3.03 -3.23 -2.85
C LEU A 60 2.86 -4.03 -4.12
N ILE A 61 3.46 -3.54 -5.20
CA ILE A 61 3.57 -4.26 -6.46
C ILE A 61 4.83 -5.13 -6.39
N PRO A 62 4.73 -6.47 -6.48
CA PRO A 62 5.91 -7.31 -6.54
C PRO A 62 6.70 -6.98 -7.82
N PHE A 63 8.03 -6.96 -7.71
CA PHE A 63 8.90 -6.63 -8.84
C PHE A 63 10.15 -7.50 -8.83
N VAL A 64 10.79 -7.58 -10.00
CA VAL A 64 12.12 -8.18 -10.17
C VAL A 64 13.06 -7.17 -10.83
N LEU A 65 14.36 -7.42 -10.69
CA LEU A 65 15.39 -6.69 -11.43
C LEU A 65 15.78 -7.51 -12.66
N ASN A 66 15.64 -6.92 -13.84
CA ASN A 66 16.09 -7.48 -15.11
C ASN A 66 17.17 -6.58 -15.71
N GLY A 67 18.44 -6.87 -15.39
CA GLY A 67 19.54 -5.95 -15.64
C GLY A 67 19.32 -4.62 -14.92
N ASP A 68 19.21 -3.54 -15.67
CA ASP A 68 18.97 -2.17 -15.16
C ASP A 68 17.47 -1.79 -15.10
N LEU A 69 16.57 -2.72 -15.42
CA LEU A 69 15.12 -2.48 -15.42
C LEU A 69 14.46 -3.05 -14.17
N ILE A 70 13.52 -2.29 -13.60
CA ILE A 70 12.57 -2.77 -12.60
C ILE A 70 11.32 -3.23 -13.34
N GLU A 71 11.00 -4.52 -13.26
CA GLU A 71 9.84 -5.12 -13.92
C GLU A 71 8.79 -5.53 -12.89
N ALA A 72 7.56 -5.05 -13.07
CA ALA A 72 6.43 -5.44 -12.22
C ALA A 72 5.96 -6.86 -12.57
N LEU A 73 5.72 -7.67 -11.55
CA LEU A 73 5.24 -9.04 -11.68
C LEU A 73 3.70 -9.09 -11.72
N PRO A 74 3.10 -9.94 -12.58
CA PRO A 74 1.64 -10.09 -12.70
C PRO A 74 1.02 -11.05 -11.67
N ASP A 75 1.83 -11.64 -10.79
CA ASP A 75 1.46 -12.70 -9.84
C ASP A 75 0.37 -12.29 -8.85
N PHE A 76 0.29 -11.00 -8.56
CA PHE A 76 -0.67 -10.44 -7.63
C PHE A 76 -1.32 -9.22 -8.28
N LYS A 77 -2.57 -9.34 -8.74
CA LYS A 77 -3.31 -8.26 -9.42
C LYS A 77 -4.55 -7.79 -8.66
N ASP A 78 -4.94 -8.48 -7.60
CA ASP A 78 -6.13 -8.11 -6.84
C ASP A 78 -6.00 -6.73 -6.16
N TRP A 79 -4.77 -6.22 -6.01
CA TRP A 79 -4.54 -4.84 -5.58
C TRP A 79 -5.13 -3.77 -6.51
N TYR A 80 -5.46 -4.08 -7.77
CA TYR A 80 -6.17 -3.13 -8.64
C TYR A 80 -7.51 -2.67 -8.02
N THR A 81 -8.09 -3.48 -7.14
CA THR A 81 -9.36 -3.14 -6.47
C THR A 81 -9.17 -2.42 -5.13
N TYR A 82 -7.95 -1.95 -4.81
CA TYR A 82 -7.66 -1.31 -3.52
C TYR A 82 -8.29 0.08 -3.37
N CYS A 83 -8.36 0.85 -4.47
CA CYS A 83 -8.91 2.22 -4.48
C CYS A 83 -10.33 2.32 -5.07
N ASP A 84 -10.99 1.20 -5.36
CA ASP A 84 -12.41 1.18 -5.74
C ASP A 84 -13.33 1.64 -4.60
#